data_AF-A0A3S2PBF6-F1
#
_entry.id   AF-A0A3S2PBF6-F1
#
_cell.length_a   1.000
_cell.length_b   1.000
_cell.length_c   1.000
_cell.angle_alpha   90.00
_cell.angle_beta   90.00
_cell.angle_gamma   90.00
#
_symmetry.space_group_name_H-M   'P 1'
#
loop_
_entity.id
_entity.type
_entity.pdbx_description
1 polymer ?
#
loop_
_entity_poly.entity_id
_entity_poly.type
_entity_poly.pdbx_seq_one_letter_code
_entity_poly.pdbx_strand_id
1 'polypeptide(L)'
;MFGAWNHAHLFSKADQSASRPNSLQTQTLSDTLSPGRFSNTTAHTSRMAVKLLCLLPLLLLSCQRAAGTDRRIKSRACVSSSSSCEECIQVDPECAWCLVPQSGIRCHSLKRLQKAGCPEIYIYNPQSSMQVAKNESRKDPADSTPLFLQPQELSIQLRPGVRQSFPLNIFMPTDQATDLTLDISGAPDGVNITFSSTAKGNPLVVQVNVKAAQCPSRSDLSAHNKTGPWSVLITPRGSSLSVKLEISLLCTCGCTENREENSSFCSNRGVFICGQCHCHQPYFGQSCQMQEDSFFSDDDYMCRSAADAPVCSGSGTCIDGMCECFRRENPKERHSGRFCECEQL
;
A
#
# COMPACT_ATOMS: atom_id res chain seq x y z
N MET A 1 20.63 46.21 25.19
CA MET A 1 21.57 45.68 26.20
C MET A 1 21.64 44.16 26.06
N PHE A 2 22.73 43.55 26.53
CA PHE A 2 23.19 42.18 26.26
C PHE A 2 22.14 41.07 26.49
N GLY A 3 22.25 39.98 25.70
CA GLY A 3 21.42 38.78 25.85
C GLY A 3 21.71 37.69 24.81
N ALA A 4 22.96 37.27 24.64
CA ALA A 4 23.30 36.14 23.76
C ALA A 4 22.95 34.81 24.44
N TRP A 5 22.28 33.90 23.72
CA TRP A 5 22.01 32.54 24.18
C TRP A 5 22.71 31.51 23.28
N ASN A 6 23.55 30.68 23.91
CA ASN A 6 24.27 29.60 23.24
C ASN A 6 23.35 28.40 22.97
N HIS A 7 23.42 27.82 21.78
CA HIS A 7 22.96 26.45 21.53
C HIS A 7 24.15 25.49 21.60
N ALA A 8 24.11 24.56 22.55
CA ALA A 8 25.12 23.51 22.69
C ALA A 8 24.79 22.33 21.76
N HIS A 9 25.70 21.98 20.86
CA HIS A 9 25.65 20.73 20.12
C HIS A 9 26.30 19.60 20.94
N LEU A 10 25.51 18.57 21.26
CA LEU A 10 26.01 17.28 21.75
C LEU A 10 25.76 16.21 20.69
N PHE A 11 26.79 15.93 19.88
CA PHE A 11 26.86 14.71 19.06
C PHE A 11 27.93 13.80 19.65
N SER A 12 27.52 12.61 20.11
CA SER A 12 28.44 11.61 20.64
C SER A 12 29.14 10.87 19.51
N LYS A 13 30.45 10.61 19.67
CA LYS A 13 31.24 9.75 18.78
C LYS A 13 31.07 8.28 19.19
N ALA A 14 31.09 7.37 18.22
CA ALA A 14 31.39 5.95 18.45
C ALA A 14 32.19 5.41 17.25
N ASP A 15 33.15 4.53 17.54
CA ASP A 15 34.29 4.22 16.67
C ASP A 15 34.02 3.34 15.45
N GLN A 16 34.88 3.51 14.44
CA GLN A 16 35.16 2.50 13.42
C GLN A 16 36.30 1.60 13.91
N SER A 17 36.15 0.28 13.78
CA SER A 17 37.30 -0.64 13.72
C SER A 17 37.02 -1.78 12.75
N ALA A 18 38.08 -2.28 12.11
CA ALA A 18 38.01 -3.09 10.90
C ALA A 18 38.54 -4.51 11.10
N SER A 19 38.06 -5.46 10.30
CA SER A 19 38.81 -6.70 9.98
C SER A 19 38.29 -7.42 8.72
N ARG A 20 39.15 -7.45 7.69
CA ARG A 20 39.34 -8.58 6.76
C ARG A 20 40.29 -9.59 7.45
N PRO A 21 40.50 -10.86 7.01
CA PRO A 21 40.45 -11.40 5.64
C PRO A 21 39.58 -12.71 5.58
N ASN A 22 39.66 -13.65 4.62
CA ASN A 22 40.59 -13.85 3.48
C ASN A 22 39.93 -14.60 2.30
N SER A 23 40.67 -14.75 1.19
CA SER A 23 40.35 -15.60 0.03
C SER A 23 41.39 -16.73 -0.13
N LEU A 24 40.97 -17.96 -0.42
CA LEU A 24 41.87 -19.00 -0.97
C LEU A 24 41.20 -19.74 -2.13
N GLN A 25 41.98 -20.02 -3.17
CA GLN A 25 41.56 -20.68 -4.39
C GLN A 25 41.57 -22.21 -4.22
N THR A 26 40.72 -22.92 -4.95
CA THR A 26 40.83 -24.37 -5.17
C THR A 26 41.25 -24.65 -6.62
N GLN A 27 42.37 -25.35 -6.78
CA GLN A 27 42.84 -25.85 -8.07
C GLN A 27 42.22 -27.21 -8.37
N THR A 28 41.88 -27.43 -9.64
CA THR A 28 41.59 -28.75 -10.22
C THR A 28 42.87 -29.43 -10.68
N LEU A 29 43.02 -30.73 -10.47
CA LEU A 29 43.78 -31.61 -11.37
C LEU A 29 43.40 -33.08 -11.15
N SER A 30 43.47 -33.84 -12.24
CA SER A 30 43.15 -35.27 -12.34
C SER A 30 44.44 -36.08 -12.41
N ASP A 31 44.46 -37.32 -11.89
CA ASP A 31 45.09 -38.47 -12.56
C ASP A 31 44.60 -39.79 -11.91
N THR A 32 44.19 -40.88 -12.56
CA THR A 32 44.60 -41.72 -13.73
C THR A 32 45.67 -42.81 -13.44
N LEU A 33 45.27 -44.09 -13.60
CA LEU A 33 46.08 -45.34 -13.74
C LEU A 33 46.89 -45.80 -12.49
N SER A 34 47.05 -47.09 -12.15
CA SER A 34 47.32 -48.28 -12.99
C SER A 34 46.98 -49.64 -12.29
N PRO A 35 47.10 -50.82 -12.96
CA PRO A 35 46.38 -52.05 -12.59
C PRO A 35 47.23 -53.32 -12.28
N GLY A 36 46.55 -54.40 -11.85
CA GLY A 36 47.01 -55.81 -11.95
C GLY A 36 46.71 -56.67 -10.70
N ARG A 37 46.57 -58.01 -10.77
CA ARG A 37 46.41 -58.96 -11.92
C ARG A 37 46.08 -60.37 -11.35
N PHE A 38 45.34 -61.22 -12.09
CA PHE A 38 45.15 -62.68 -11.87
C PHE A 38 44.52 -63.15 -10.53
N SER A 39 43.56 -64.08 -10.47
CA SER A 39 43.47 -65.37 -11.18
C SER A 39 42.02 -65.87 -11.31
N ASN A 40 41.76 -66.67 -12.36
CA ASN A 40 40.51 -67.43 -12.54
C ASN A 40 40.64 -68.86 -11.99
N THR A 41 39.62 -69.38 -11.31
CA THR A 41 39.27 -70.83 -11.35
C THR A 41 37.79 -71.10 -11.03
N THR A 42 37.15 -71.87 -11.93
CA THR A 42 36.08 -72.87 -11.70
C THR A 42 34.74 -72.49 -11.03
N ALA A 43 33.75 -72.23 -11.90
CA ALA A 43 32.53 -73.03 -12.08
C ALA A 43 31.64 -73.43 -10.88
N HIS A 44 30.47 -72.77 -10.77
CA HIS A 44 29.16 -73.43 -10.90
C HIS A 44 28.05 -72.36 -11.00
N THR A 45 27.29 -72.31 -12.10
CA THR A 45 26.16 -71.38 -12.26
C THR A 45 24.86 -72.12 -12.55
N SER A 46 23.87 -71.97 -11.67
CA SER A 46 22.50 -72.41 -11.89
C SER A 46 21.61 -71.21 -12.14
N ARG A 47 20.91 -71.24 -13.28
CA ARG A 47 19.59 -70.63 -13.57
C ARG A 47 19.18 -69.39 -12.75
N MET A 48 19.06 -68.24 -13.41
CA MET A 48 17.78 -67.83 -14.02
C MET A 48 18.02 -66.68 -15.02
N ALA A 49 17.28 -66.67 -16.12
CA ALA A 49 17.44 -65.70 -17.20
C ALA A 49 16.28 -64.69 -17.25
N VAL A 50 16.55 -63.53 -17.85
CA VAL A 50 15.60 -62.53 -18.35
C VAL A 50 14.75 -61.78 -17.30
N LYS A 51 15.20 -60.56 -16.95
CA LYS A 51 14.39 -59.31 -16.88
C LYS A 51 15.25 -58.15 -16.35
N LEU A 52 15.99 -57.46 -17.24
CA LEU A 52 16.74 -56.25 -16.88
C LEU A 52 16.61 -55.14 -17.95
N LEU A 53 15.37 -54.77 -18.27
CA LEU A 53 15.00 -53.65 -19.14
C LEU A 53 13.78 -52.91 -18.56
N CYS A 54 13.92 -52.33 -17.36
CA CYS A 54 12.85 -51.54 -16.71
C CYS A 54 13.32 -50.51 -15.65
N LEU A 55 14.61 -50.14 -15.60
CA LEU A 55 15.16 -49.23 -14.58
C LEU A 55 15.59 -47.85 -15.11
N LEU A 56 15.01 -47.42 -16.24
CA LEU A 56 15.22 -46.09 -16.84
C LEU A 56 14.03 -45.09 -16.83
N PRO A 57 12.81 -45.39 -16.30
CA PRO A 57 11.79 -44.35 -16.11
C PRO A 57 11.66 -43.83 -14.66
N LEU A 58 12.38 -44.40 -13.68
CA LEU A 58 12.21 -44.07 -12.25
C LEU A 58 12.96 -42.81 -11.77
N LEU A 59 13.84 -42.23 -12.61
CA LEU A 59 14.54 -40.97 -12.32
C LEU A 59 13.83 -39.71 -12.85
N LEU A 60 12.63 -39.86 -13.43
CA LEU A 60 11.78 -38.75 -13.90
C LEU A 60 10.56 -38.47 -13.00
N LEU A 61 10.36 -39.22 -11.91
CA LEU A 61 9.23 -39.05 -10.99
C LEU A 61 9.50 -38.19 -9.74
N SER A 62 10.66 -37.54 -9.62
CA SER A 62 11.02 -36.68 -8.48
C SER A 62 11.09 -35.18 -8.78
N CYS A 63 10.45 -34.72 -9.87
CA CYS A 63 10.29 -33.29 -10.18
C CYS A 63 8.84 -32.77 -10.04
N GLN A 64 7.98 -33.47 -9.30
CA GLN A 64 6.79 -32.84 -8.73
C GLN A 64 7.19 -32.00 -7.50
N ARG A 65 7.95 -30.92 -7.74
CA ARG A 65 7.94 -29.80 -6.80
C ARG A 65 6.51 -29.29 -6.76
N ALA A 66 5.98 -29.14 -5.55
CA ALA A 66 4.61 -28.67 -5.36
C ALA A 66 4.42 -27.35 -6.12
N ALA A 67 3.60 -27.40 -7.17
CA ALA A 67 2.85 -26.23 -7.64
C ALA A 67 1.77 -25.93 -6.59
N GLY A 68 2.22 -25.62 -5.37
CA GLY A 68 1.40 -24.93 -4.41
C GLY A 68 1.00 -23.65 -5.10
N THR A 69 -0.28 -23.55 -5.47
CA THR A 69 -0.85 -22.28 -5.87
C THR A 69 -0.78 -21.40 -4.64
N ASP A 70 0.31 -20.63 -4.52
CA ASP A 70 0.39 -19.45 -3.68
C ASP A 70 -0.76 -18.55 -4.12
N ARG A 71 -1.90 -18.71 -3.44
CA ARG A 71 -3.00 -17.75 -3.48
C ARG A 71 -2.54 -16.52 -2.73
N ARG A 72 -1.51 -15.86 -3.25
CA ARG A 72 -1.46 -14.40 -3.29
C ARG A 72 -2.80 -13.97 -3.85
N ILE A 73 -3.65 -13.56 -2.92
CA ILE A 73 -4.65 -12.54 -3.18
C ILE A 73 -3.87 -11.46 -3.93
N LYS A 74 -4.10 -11.32 -5.25
CA LYS A 74 -3.45 -10.27 -6.03
C LYS A 74 -3.85 -8.97 -5.36
N SER A 75 -2.88 -8.29 -4.74
CA SER A 75 -3.10 -6.93 -4.24
C SER A 75 -3.64 -6.11 -5.40
N ARG A 76 -4.65 -5.28 -5.12
CA ARG A 76 -5.23 -4.45 -6.18
C ARG A 76 -4.15 -3.47 -6.57
N ALA A 77 -3.74 -3.51 -7.84
CA ALA A 77 -2.68 -2.63 -8.31
C ALA A 77 -3.09 -1.18 -8.06
N CYS A 78 -2.21 -0.42 -7.40
CA CYS A 78 -2.45 0.99 -7.13
C CYS A 78 -2.71 1.73 -8.44
N VAL A 79 -3.86 2.41 -8.51
CA VAL A 79 -4.33 3.05 -9.74
C VAL A 79 -3.55 4.35 -9.92
N SER A 80 -2.55 4.35 -10.81
CA SER A 80 -1.69 5.51 -11.03
C SER A 80 -2.43 6.74 -11.59
N SER A 81 -3.64 6.56 -12.10
CA SER A 81 -4.56 7.59 -12.58
C SER A 81 -5.59 8.05 -11.54
N SER A 82 -5.48 7.63 -10.26
CA SER A 82 -6.40 8.11 -9.22
C SER A 82 -6.35 9.63 -9.10
N SER A 83 -7.53 10.23 -9.10
CA SER A 83 -7.76 11.68 -9.13
C SER A 83 -7.40 12.38 -7.81
N SER A 84 -7.43 11.62 -6.71
CA SER A 84 -7.29 12.11 -5.34
C SER A 84 -6.48 11.17 -4.47
N CYS A 85 -5.95 11.71 -3.37
CA CYS A 85 -5.20 10.95 -2.39
C CYS A 85 -6.10 9.90 -1.68
N GLU A 86 -7.34 10.29 -1.35
CA GLU A 86 -8.38 9.47 -0.75
C GLU A 86 -8.65 8.20 -1.57
N GLU A 87 -8.87 8.38 -2.88
CA GLU A 87 -9.10 7.29 -3.82
C GLU A 87 -7.92 6.31 -3.83
N CYS A 88 -6.68 6.82 -3.79
CA CYS A 88 -5.47 6.00 -3.80
C CYS A 88 -5.28 5.17 -2.52
N ILE A 89 -5.36 5.77 -1.33
CA ILE A 89 -5.05 5.09 -0.05
C ILE A 89 -6.06 4.00 0.31
N GLN A 90 -7.26 4.07 -0.28
CA GLN A 90 -8.36 3.13 -0.08
C GLN A 90 -8.29 1.89 -1.00
N VAL A 91 -7.47 1.89 -2.06
CA VAL A 91 -7.35 0.73 -2.99
C VAL A 91 -6.76 -0.51 -2.29
N ASP A 92 -5.62 -0.32 -1.63
CA ASP A 92 -4.83 -1.38 -1.00
C ASP A 92 -3.90 -0.79 0.08
N PRO A 93 -3.62 -1.49 1.20
CA PRO A 93 -2.64 -1.08 2.20
C PRO A 93 -1.22 -0.77 1.69
N GLU A 94 -0.79 -1.34 0.56
CA GLU A 94 0.53 -1.04 -0.02
C GLU A 94 0.58 0.30 -0.77
N CYS A 95 -0.56 0.87 -1.15
CA CYS A 95 -0.63 2.10 -1.94
C CYS A 95 -0.29 3.34 -1.12
N ALA A 96 0.41 4.28 -1.72
CA ALA A 96 0.80 5.53 -1.10
C ALA A 96 0.65 6.68 -2.11
N TRP A 97 0.67 7.91 -1.61
CA TRP A 97 0.45 9.11 -2.41
C TRP A 97 1.64 10.07 -2.32
N CYS A 98 2.18 10.49 -3.48
CA CYS A 98 3.26 11.48 -3.54
C CYS A 98 2.72 12.92 -3.52
N LEU A 99 3.09 13.66 -2.47
CA LEU A 99 2.73 15.07 -2.22
C LEU A 99 3.62 16.08 -2.95
N VAL A 100 4.67 15.63 -3.65
CA VAL A 100 5.58 16.53 -4.38
C VAL A 100 4.78 17.33 -5.45
N PRO A 101 4.95 18.67 -5.53
CA PRO A 101 4.39 19.48 -6.61
C PRO A 101 4.77 18.93 -7.99
N GLN A 102 3.86 19.02 -8.96
CA GLN A 102 4.10 18.57 -10.35
C GLN A 102 4.57 17.10 -10.54
N SER A 103 4.47 16.23 -9.53
CA SER A 103 4.89 14.82 -9.69
C SER A 103 4.12 14.11 -10.81
N GLY A 104 4.86 13.50 -11.74
CA GLY A 104 4.32 12.64 -12.80
C GLY A 104 3.82 11.26 -12.31
N ILE A 105 3.99 10.95 -11.02
CA ILE A 105 3.37 9.79 -10.37
C ILE A 105 2.94 10.15 -8.94
N ARG A 106 1.65 9.98 -8.65
CA ARG A 106 1.08 10.29 -7.34
C ARG A 106 0.69 9.04 -6.59
N CYS A 107 -0.24 8.27 -7.14
CA CYS A 107 -0.62 6.99 -6.56
C CYS A 107 0.29 5.85 -7.04
N HIS A 108 1.03 5.22 -6.13
CA HIS A 108 1.61 3.89 -6.36
C HIS A 108 2.03 3.26 -5.03
N SER A 109 2.42 1.98 -5.05
CA SER A 109 3.14 1.37 -3.94
C SER A 109 4.40 2.15 -3.53
N LEU A 110 4.64 2.24 -2.22
CA LEU A 110 5.75 2.98 -1.58
C LEU A 110 7.08 2.83 -2.33
N LYS A 111 7.49 1.58 -2.61
CA LYS A 111 8.75 1.26 -3.30
C LYS A 111 8.88 1.86 -4.70
N ARG A 112 7.77 2.03 -5.44
CA ARG A 112 7.82 2.65 -6.78
C ARG A 112 7.84 4.16 -6.70
N LEU A 113 7.14 4.78 -5.74
CA LEU A 113 7.22 6.23 -5.52
C LEU A 113 8.65 6.65 -5.18
N GLN A 114 9.29 5.93 -4.26
CA GLN A 114 10.71 6.12 -3.94
C GLN A 114 11.61 5.96 -5.18
N LYS A 115 11.41 4.87 -5.97
CA LYS A 115 12.16 4.65 -7.22
C LYS A 115 11.91 5.71 -8.29
N ALA A 116 10.74 6.35 -8.30
CA ALA A 116 10.39 7.43 -9.21
C ALA A 116 10.86 8.82 -8.71
N GLY A 117 11.59 8.89 -7.59
CA GLY A 117 12.17 10.12 -7.08
C GLY A 117 11.28 10.89 -6.08
N CYS A 118 10.15 10.34 -5.64
CA CYS A 118 9.38 10.94 -4.55
C CYS A 118 10.14 10.76 -3.22
N PRO A 119 10.58 11.84 -2.53
CA PRO A 119 11.29 11.72 -1.26
C PRO A 119 10.34 11.19 -0.18
N GLU A 120 10.85 10.37 0.73
CA GLU A 120 10.04 9.67 1.75
C GLU A 120 9.19 10.62 2.61
N ILE A 121 9.71 11.81 2.95
CA ILE A 121 8.99 12.86 3.68
C ILE A 121 7.75 13.42 2.95
N TYR A 122 7.66 13.23 1.63
CA TYR A 122 6.52 13.63 0.79
C TYR A 122 5.63 12.44 0.39
N ILE A 123 5.88 11.23 0.92
CA ILE A 123 5.02 10.06 0.66
C ILE A 123 3.98 9.94 1.78
N TYR A 124 2.74 10.29 1.48
CA TYR A 124 1.61 10.05 2.37
C TYR A 124 1.18 8.57 2.30
N ASN A 125 1.33 7.86 3.41
CA ASN A 125 1.05 6.43 3.52
C ASN A 125 0.51 6.09 4.92
N PRO A 126 -0.75 6.40 5.24
CA PRO A 126 -1.29 6.28 6.60
C PRO A 126 -1.23 4.83 7.07
N GLN A 127 -0.83 4.63 8.32
CA GLN A 127 -0.69 3.31 8.94
C GLN A 127 -1.75 3.13 10.03
N SER A 128 -2.29 1.92 10.15
CA SER A 128 -3.18 1.59 11.26
C SER A 128 -2.43 1.73 12.58
N SER A 129 -3.06 2.34 13.58
CA SER A 129 -2.49 2.53 14.91
C SER A 129 -3.46 2.06 15.99
N MET A 130 -2.92 1.82 17.19
CA MET A 130 -3.69 1.41 18.35
C MET A 130 -3.03 2.01 19.58
N GLN A 131 -3.85 2.60 20.46
CA GLN A 131 -3.42 3.17 21.72
C GLN A 131 -4.31 2.63 22.83
N VAL A 132 -3.70 2.22 23.94
CA VAL A 132 -4.44 1.74 25.11
C VAL A 132 -4.73 2.95 25.99
N ALA A 133 -6.00 3.36 26.04
CA ALA A 133 -6.43 4.53 26.80
C ALA A 133 -6.62 4.21 28.29
N LYS A 134 -7.08 2.98 28.61
CA LYS A 134 -7.27 2.53 29.99
C LYS A 134 -6.86 1.06 30.16
N ASN A 135 -5.90 0.80 31.04
CA ASN A 135 -5.43 -0.54 31.41
C ASN A 135 -5.03 -0.61 32.88
N GLU A 136 -6.02 -0.42 33.76
CA GLU A 136 -5.89 -0.64 35.19
C GLU A 136 -5.59 -2.12 35.48
N SER A 137 -4.74 -2.37 36.47
CA SER A 137 -4.49 -3.70 37.03
C SER A 137 -5.58 -4.12 38.01
N ARG A 138 -5.83 -5.42 38.09
CA ARG A 138 -6.66 -6.03 39.13
C ARG A 138 -6.04 -5.71 40.49
N LYS A 139 -6.84 -5.15 41.42
CA LYS A 139 -6.44 -4.96 42.82
C LYS A 139 -6.57 -6.30 43.57
N ASP A 140 -5.84 -6.44 44.68
CA ASP A 140 -5.51 -7.73 45.33
C ASP A 140 -6.68 -8.68 45.65
N PRO A 141 -6.41 -10.00 45.78
CA PRO A 141 -7.42 -11.04 45.94
C PRO A 141 -7.90 -11.16 47.41
N ALA A 142 -8.62 -10.15 47.89
CA ALA A 142 -9.37 -10.22 49.15
C ALA A 142 -10.88 -10.22 48.87
N ASP A 143 -11.50 -11.37 49.10
CA ASP A 143 -12.92 -11.73 48.91
C ASP A 143 -13.52 -11.63 47.49
N SER A 144 -14.31 -12.67 47.16
CA SER A 144 -15.31 -12.74 46.07
C SER A 144 -14.92 -12.08 44.74
N THR A 145 -13.68 -12.32 44.27
CA THR A 145 -13.06 -11.47 43.24
C THR A 145 -13.89 -11.44 41.95
N PRO A 146 -14.43 -10.29 41.54
CA PRO A 146 -15.30 -10.20 40.38
C PRO A 146 -14.54 -10.46 39.08
N LEU A 147 -15.30 -10.71 38.01
CA LEU A 147 -14.77 -10.71 36.64
C LEU A 147 -13.98 -9.42 36.41
N PHE A 148 -12.82 -9.50 35.74
CA PHE A 148 -12.04 -8.31 35.39
C PHE A 148 -11.49 -8.43 33.97
N LEU A 149 -11.42 -7.30 33.25
CA LEU A 149 -11.02 -7.23 31.85
C LEU A 149 -9.82 -6.31 31.71
N GLN A 150 -8.84 -6.69 30.88
CA GLN A 150 -7.70 -5.84 30.50
C GLN A 150 -7.40 -5.94 29.00
N PRO A 151 -7.10 -4.81 28.33
CA PRO A 151 -7.32 -3.43 28.80
C PRO A 151 -8.83 -3.13 28.92
N GLN A 152 -9.21 -2.01 29.55
CA GLN A 152 -10.61 -1.59 29.64
C GLN A 152 -11.01 -0.66 28.48
N GLU A 153 -10.06 0.10 27.93
CA GLU A 153 -10.33 1.02 26.83
C GLU A 153 -9.15 1.11 25.84
N LEU A 154 -9.45 1.01 24.54
CA LEU A 154 -8.50 1.26 23.44
C LEU A 154 -9.06 2.28 22.45
N SER A 155 -8.17 3.06 21.83
CA SER A 155 -8.43 3.81 20.60
C SER A 155 -7.70 3.14 19.44
N ILE A 156 -8.40 2.91 18.32
CA ILE A 156 -7.90 2.17 17.16
C ILE A 156 -8.17 2.99 15.89
N GLN A 157 -7.10 3.35 15.17
CA GLN A 157 -7.22 3.93 13.84
C GLN A 157 -6.95 2.83 12.80
N LEU A 158 -7.93 2.53 11.97
CA LEU A 158 -7.88 1.46 10.98
C LEU A 158 -7.68 2.04 9.58
N ARG A 159 -6.61 1.63 8.91
CA ARG A 159 -6.57 1.67 7.46
C ARG A 159 -7.39 0.52 6.87
N PRO A 160 -8.29 0.76 5.90
CA PRO A 160 -9.02 -0.29 5.20
C PRO A 160 -8.09 -1.39 4.67
N GLY A 161 -8.54 -2.64 4.75
CA GLY A 161 -7.76 -3.81 4.35
C GLY A 161 -6.80 -4.34 5.42
N VAL A 162 -6.31 -3.51 6.33
CA VAL A 162 -5.40 -3.90 7.42
C VAL A 162 -6.18 -4.48 8.60
N ARG A 163 -5.64 -5.55 9.21
CA ARG A 163 -6.13 -6.11 10.47
C ARG A 163 -5.25 -5.61 11.61
N GLN A 164 -5.87 -5.03 12.64
CA GLN A 164 -5.24 -4.81 13.95
C GLN A 164 -5.68 -5.93 14.90
N SER A 165 -4.79 -6.37 15.79
CA SER A 165 -5.10 -7.42 16.78
C SER A 165 -4.54 -7.04 18.16
N PHE A 166 -5.26 -7.39 19.22
CA PHE A 166 -4.81 -7.19 20.60
C PHE A 166 -5.27 -8.33 21.54
N PRO A 167 -4.49 -8.64 22.59
CA PRO A 167 -4.92 -9.56 23.64
C PRO A 167 -5.94 -8.89 24.57
N LEU A 168 -7.08 -9.53 24.74
CA LEU A 168 -8.04 -9.27 25.80
C LEU A 168 -7.83 -10.31 26.91
N ASN A 169 -7.36 -9.87 28.07
CA ASN A 169 -7.19 -10.73 29.25
C ASN A 169 -8.45 -10.68 30.10
N ILE A 170 -9.02 -11.84 30.41
CA ILE A 170 -10.27 -12.01 31.14
C ILE A 170 -9.99 -12.80 32.40
N PHE A 171 -9.99 -12.13 33.55
CA PHE A 171 -9.76 -12.74 34.86
C PHE A 171 -11.08 -13.22 35.41
N MET A 172 -11.19 -14.53 35.67
CA MET A 172 -12.41 -15.16 36.15
C MET A 172 -12.46 -15.22 37.69
N PRO A 173 -13.66 -15.17 38.30
CA PRO A 173 -13.85 -15.42 39.74
C PRO A 173 -13.49 -16.85 40.17
N THR A 174 -13.62 -17.81 39.25
CA THR A 174 -13.46 -19.25 39.51
C THR A 174 -12.81 -19.90 38.29
N ASP A 175 -11.92 -20.87 38.49
CA ASP A 175 -11.19 -21.56 37.40
C ASP A 175 -12.07 -22.57 36.61
N GLN A 176 -13.39 -22.53 36.80
CA GLN A 176 -14.33 -23.40 36.12
C GLN A 176 -14.66 -22.82 34.73
N ALA A 177 -14.29 -23.55 33.68
CA ALA A 177 -14.50 -23.14 32.29
C ALA A 177 -15.99 -23.18 31.90
N THR A 178 -16.71 -22.10 32.23
CA THR A 178 -17.97 -21.76 31.55
C THR A 178 -17.69 -21.40 30.09
N ASP A 179 -18.68 -21.65 29.23
CA ASP A 179 -18.62 -21.29 27.81
C ASP A 179 -18.66 -19.77 27.64
N LEU A 180 -17.48 -19.14 27.69
CA LEU A 180 -17.37 -17.69 27.61
C LEU A 180 -17.59 -17.20 26.18
N THR A 181 -18.84 -16.80 25.93
CA THR A 181 -19.22 -16.08 24.72
C THR A 181 -19.05 -14.56 24.92
N LEU A 182 -18.48 -13.91 23.91
CA LEU A 182 -18.31 -12.44 23.85
C LEU A 182 -19.30 -11.88 22.84
N ASP A 183 -20.13 -10.93 23.26
CA ASP A 183 -21.00 -10.16 22.37
C ASP A 183 -20.34 -8.82 22.00
N ILE A 184 -20.71 -8.30 20.84
CA ILE A 184 -20.22 -7.04 20.27
C ILE A 184 -21.42 -6.11 20.09
N SER A 185 -21.32 -4.87 20.56
CA SER A 185 -22.34 -3.83 20.32
C SER A 185 -21.70 -2.51 19.88
N GLY A 186 -22.42 -1.71 19.09
CA GLY A 186 -21.94 -0.42 18.56
C GLY A 186 -21.00 -0.51 17.35
N ALA A 187 -20.69 -1.71 16.84
CA ALA A 187 -19.87 -1.87 15.63
C ALA A 187 -20.63 -1.38 14.38
N PRO A 188 -20.02 -0.54 13.53
CA PRO A 188 -20.63 -0.04 12.30
C PRO A 188 -20.49 -1.04 11.13
N ASP A 189 -21.28 -0.82 10.08
CA ASP A 189 -21.17 -1.58 8.84
C ASP A 189 -19.76 -1.51 8.23
N GLY A 190 -19.26 -2.65 7.75
CA GLY A 190 -17.94 -2.76 7.12
C GLY A 190 -16.76 -2.92 8.09
N VAL A 191 -16.96 -2.77 9.40
CA VAL A 191 -15.97 -3.13 10.44
C VAL A 191 -16.29 -4.53 10.97
N ASN A 192 -15.37 -5.46 10.75
CA ASN A 192 -15.48 -6.84 11.21
C ASN A 192 -14.58 -7.07 12.43
N ILE A 193 -15.16 -7.56 13.53
CA ILE A 193 -14.49 -7.91 14.77
C ILE A 193 -14.63 -9.43 14.96
N THR A 194 -13.50 -10.11 15.11
CA THR A 194 -13.45 -11.58 15.25
C THR A 194 -12.51 -12.00 16.37
N PHE A 195 -12.90 -13.05 17.08
CA PHE A 195 -12.12 -13.64 18.17
C PHE A 195 -11.38 -14.88 17.66
N SER A 196 -10.10 -15.02 18.01
CA SER A 196 -9.29 -16.20 17.65
C SER A 196 -8.72 -16.90 18.89
N SER A 197 -8.27 -18.15 18.67
CA SER A 197 -7.97 -19.17 19.69
C SER A 197 -7.23 -18.64 20.94
N THR A 198 -7.63 -19.16 22.09
CA THR A 198 -7.35 -18.62 23.41
C THR A 198 -6.23 -19.36 24.14
N ALA A 199 -5.48 -18.65 24.98
CA ALA A 199 -4.69 -19.31 26.02
C ALA A 199 -5.62 -19.64 27.20
N LYS A 200 -5.78 -20.93 27.49
CA LYS A 200 -6.56 -21.41 28.64
C LYS A 200 -5.82 -21.12 29.94
N GLY A 201 -6.54 -20.62 30.93
CA GLY A 201 -6.00 -20.26 32.25
C GLY A 201 -6.81 -19.15 32.88
N ASN A 202 -6.28 -18.57 33.95
CA ASN A 202 -6.79 -17.37 34.61
C ASN A 202 -5.62 -16.36 34.72
N PRO A 203 -5.56 -15.30 33.88
CA PRO A 203 -6.59 -14.88 32.93
C PRO A 203 -6.73 -15.80 31.71
N LEU A 204 -7.95 -15.89 31.21
CA LEU A 204 -8.25 -16.38 29.86
C LEU A 204 -7.85 -15.29 28.85
N VAL A 205 -6.95 -15.62 27.92
CA VAL A 205 -6.49 -14.64 26.92
C VAL A 205 -7.21 -14.88 25.60
N VAL A 206 -7.96 -13.88 25.13
CA VAL A 206 -8.67 -13.88 23.84
C VAL A 206 -7.96 -12.94 22.87
N GLN A 207 -7.62 -13.43 21.67
CA GLN A 207 -7.08 -12.56 20.62
C GLN A 207 -8.24 -11.90 19.86
N VAL A 208 -8.41 -10.59 20.07
CA VAL A 208 -9.41 -9.77 19.36
C VAL A 208 -8.78 -9.26 18.07
N ASN A 209 -9.44 -9.47 16.94
CA ASN A 209 -8.99 -9.05 15.62
C ASN A 209 -10.01 -8.08 15.02
N VAL A 210 -9.58 -6.88 14.69
CA VAL A 210 -10.42 -5.80 14.13
C VAL A 210 -9.94 -5.49 12.71
N LYS A 211 -10.84 -5.49 11.72
CA LYS A 211 -10.53 -5.13 10.33
C LYS A 211 -11.70 -4.39 9.67
N ALA A 212 -11.40 -3.25 9.05
CA ALA A 212 -12.31 -2.60 8.11
C ALA A 212 -12.06 -3.13 6.69
N ALA A 213 -13.13 -3.40 5.92
CA ALA A 213 -13.00 -3.89 4.55
C ALA A 213 -12.73 -2.75 3.55
N GLN A 214 -13.46 -1.64 3.67
CA GLN A 214 -13.41 -0.45 2.83
C GLN A 214 -13.84 0.78 3.65
N CYS A 215 -13.69 1.98 3.09
CA CYS A 215 -14.42 3.16 3.57
C CYS A 215 -15.87 3.15 3.08
N PRO A 216 -16.83 3.80 3.78
CA PRO A 216 -18.20 3.94 3.29
C PRO A 216 -18.30 4.74 1.99
N SER A 217 -19.32 4.46 1.18
CA SER A 217 -19.54 5.15 -0.09
C SER A 217 -19.96 6.61 0.08
N ARG A 218 -19.54 7.43 -0.89
CA ARG A 218 -19.81 8.86 -1.01
C ARG A 218 -21.28 9.22 -1.32
N SER A 219 -22.13 8.22 -1.57
CA SER A 219 -23.54 8.37 -1.97
C SER A 219 -24.46 8.91 -0.87
N ASP A 220 -24.10 8.68 0.39
CA ASP A 220 -24.95 9.00 1.54
C ASP A 220 -24.23 10.01 2.44
N LEU A 221 -24.12 11.25 1.95
CA LEU A 221 -23.49 12.41 2.60
C LEU A 221 -24.35 13.03 3.72
N SER A 222 -25.40 12.35 4.16
CA SER A 222 -26.40 12.81 5.14
C SER A 222 -26.15 12.32 6.57
N ALA A 223 -25.01 11.68 6.86
CA ALA A 223 -24.68 11.15 8.18
C ALA A 223 -23.32 11.63 8.69
N HIS A 224 -23.32 12.36 9.81
CA HIS A 224 -22.13 12.61 10.62
C HIS A 224 -21.56 11.29 11.17
N ASN A 225 -20.27 11.27 11.51
CA ASN A 225 -19.56 10.13 12.12
C ASN A 225 -19.47 8.84 11.27
N LYS A 226 -19.50 8.95 9.93
CA LYS A 226 -19.33 7.81 9.01
C LYS A 226 -17.94 7.19 8.99
N THR A 227 -16.92 7.82 9.55
CA THR A 227 -15.55 7.28 9.65
C THR A 227 -15.09 7.15 11.10
N GLY A 228 -16.02 7.14 12.04
CA GLY A 228 -15.76 7.19 13.48
C GLY A 228 -15.51 8.61 14.02
N PRO A 229 -15.09 8.73 15.30
CA PRO A 229 -14.88 7.63 16.23
C PRO A 229 -16.20 6.95 16.63
N TRP A 230 -16.24 5.61 16.58
CA TRP A 230 -17.35 4.80 17.08
C TRP A 230 -16.97 4.13 18.39
N SER A 231 -17.81 4.25 19.42
CA SER A 231 -17.70 3.45 20.64
C SER A 231 -18.31 2.07 20.42
N VAL A 232 -17.45 1.06 20.30
CA VAL A 232 -17.81 -0.36 20.26
C VAL A 232 -17.54 -0.98 21.62
N LEU A 233 -18.46 -1.80 22.12
CA LEU A 233 -18.29 -2.55 23.37
C LEU A 233 -18.14 -4.04 23.07
N ILE A 234 -17.14 -4.66 23.70
CA ILE A 234 -16.97 -6.12 23.77
C ILE A 234 -17.36 -6.56 25.18
N THR A 235 -18.43 -7.34 25.30
CA THR A 235 -19.09 -7.69 26.56
C THR A 235 -19.14 -9.22 26.72
N PRO A 236 -18.53 -9.80 27.77
CA PRO A 236 -18.74 -11.20 28.10
C PRO A 236 -20.19 -11.45 28.53
N ARG A 237 -20.85 -12.48 27.97
CA ARG A 237 -22.24 -12.79 28.30
C ARG A 237 -22.44 -13.05 29.78
N GLY A 238 -23.52 -12.50 30.33
CA GLY A 238 -23.81 -12.55 31.76
C GLY A 238 -22.99 -11.57 32.60
N SER A 239 -22.15 -10.72 32.00
CA SER A 239 -21.46 -9.63 32.69
C SER A 239 -22.04 -8.26 32.33
N SER A 240 -21.92 -7.31 33.27
CA SER A 240 -22.10 -5.87 33.03
C SER A 240 -20.79 -5.17 32.64
N LEU A 241 -19.64 -5.85 32.72
CA LEU A 241 -18.34 -5.30 32.35
C LEU A 241 -18.10 -5.44 30.85
N SER A 242 -17.52 -4.40 30.25
CA SER A 242 -17.19 -4.38 28.83
C SER A 242 -15.83 -3.72 28.60
N VAL A 243 -15.15 -4.13 27.52
CA VAL A 243 -14.03 -3.36 26.98
C VAL A 243 -14.56 -2.39 25.94
N LYS A 244 -14.22 -1.10 26.07
CA LYS A 244 -14.56 -0.06 25.12
C LYS A 244 -13.47 0.07 24.04
N LEU A 245 -13.87 0.08 22.79
CA LEU A 245 -13.03 0.41 21.65
C LEU A 245 -13.57 1.69 21.00
N GLU A 246 -12.72 2.71 20.87
CA GLU A 246 -12.99 3.83 19.97
C GLU A 246 -12.33 3.55 18.62
N ILE A 247 -13.13 3.30 17.59
CA ILE A 247 -12.65 2.93 16.25
C ILE A 247 -12.86 4.09 15.28
N SER A 248 -11.80 4.46 14.56
CA SER A 248 -11.85 5.43 13.45
C SER A 248 -11.23 4.85 12.18
N LEU A 249 -11.71 5.26 11.00
CA LEU A 249 -11.15 4.84 9.70
C LEU A 249 -10.27 5.93 9.09
N LEU A 250 -9.10 5.52 8.58
CA LEU A 250 -8.17 6.36 7.84
C LEU A 250 -8.60 6.44 6.37
N CYS A 251 -9.67 7.20 6.12
CA CYS A 251 -10.31 7.36 4.80
C CYS A 251 -9.93 8.67 4.08
N THR A 252 -9.52 9.69 4.84
CA THR A 252 -9.10 11.00 4.34
C THR A 252 -7.58 11.15 4.42
N CYS A 253 -7.00 11.97 3.54
CA CYS A 253 -5.60 12.33 3.62
C CYS A 253 -5.42 13.64 4.41
N GLY A 254 -4.58 13.63 5.45
CA GLY A 254 -4.33 14.83 6.28
C GLY A 254 -3.76 16.05 5.52
N CYS A 255 -3.29 15.86 4.28
CA CYS A 255 -2.90 16.95 3.40
C CYS A 255 -4.08 17.78 2.84
N THR A 256 -5.34 17.35 3.02
CA THR A 256 -6.51 18.15 2.60
C THR A 256 -6.78 19.34 3.53
N GLU A 257 -6.34 19.27 4.78
CA GLU A 257 -6.42 20.36 5.75
C GLU A 257 -5.42 21.48 5.43
N ASN A 258 -4.26 21.13 4.87
CA ASN A 258 -3.20 22.04 4.45
C ASN A 258 -3.48 22.62 3.05
N ARG A 259 -4.68 23.16 2.84
CA ARG A 259 -5.16 23.76 1.58
C ARG A 259 -4.61 25.17 1.44
N GLU A 260 -3.76 25.39 0.43
CA GLU A 260 -3.19 26.72 0.14
C GLU A 260 -3.97 27.41 -0.99
N GLU A 261 -4.70 28.48 -0.67
CA GLU A 261 -5.31 29.36 -1.66
C GLU A 261 -4.27 30.20 -2.40
N ASN A 262 -4.43 30.35 -3.71
CA ASN A 262 -3.52 31.13 -4.58
C ASN A 262 -2.03 30.75 -4.39
N SER A 263 -1.74 29.46 -4.24
CA SER A 263 -0.38 28.97 -3.98
C SER A 263 0.57 29.29 -5.14
N SER A 264 1.83 29.57 -4.82
CA SER A 264 2.89 29.83 -5.80
C SER A 264 3.22 28.61 -6.67
N PHE A 265 3.01 27.40 -6.14
CA PHE A 265 3.08 26.15 -6.92
C PHE A 265 2.01 26.06 -8.01
N CYS A 266 0.94 26.86 -7.89
CA CYS A 266 -0.18 26.95 -8.82
C CYS A 266 -0.23 28.33 -9.50
N SER A 267 0.93 28.95 -9.73
CA SER A 267 1.08 30.27 -10.38
C SER A 267 0.25 31.41 -9.75
N ASN A 268 -0.11 31.27 -8.47
CA ASN A 268 -1.07 32.13 -7.74
C ASN A 268 -2.48 32.20 -8.42
N ARG A 269 -2.84 31.17 -9.19
CA ARG A 269 -4.03 31.07 -10.06
C ARG A 269 -4.89 29.84 -9.73
N GLY A 270 -4.69 29.25 -8.57
CA GLY A 270 -5.39 28.07 -8.12
C GLY A 270 -5.02 27.67 -6.70
N VAL A 271 -5.64 26.58 -6.27
CA VAL A 271 -5.53 26.01 -4.92
C VAL A 271 -4.53 24.86 -4.94
N PHE A 272 -3.55 24.84 -4.04
CA PHE A 272 -2.67 23.69 -3.84
C PHE A 272 -3.22 22.78 -2.73
N ILE A 273 -3.46 21.50 -3.06
CA ILE A 273 -3.98 20.48 -2.13
C ILE A 273 -3.29 19.14 -2.43
N CYS A 274 -2.74 18.49 -1.40
CA CYS A 274 -2.13 17.16 -1.52
C CYS A 274 -1.13 16.99 -2.69
N GLY A 275 -0.37 18.03 -3.03
CA GLY A 275 0.59 18.03 -4.14
C GLY A 275 0.03 18.44 -5.50
N GLN A 276 -1.29 18.60 -5.63
CA GLN A 276 -1.99 18.96 -6.87
C GLN A 276 -2.46 20.41 -6.87
N CYS A 277 -2.58 20.99 -8.07
CA CYS A 277 -3.23 22.28 -8.28
C CYS A 277 -4.67 22.10 -8.78
N HIS A 278 -5.62 22.73 -8.11
CA HIS A 278 -6.99 22.92 -8.57
C HIS A 278 -7.12 24.36 -9.07
N CYS A 279 -7.09 24.54 -10.39
CA CYS A 279 -7.02 25.87 -10.99
C CYS A 279 -8.34 26.63 -10.87
N HIS A 280 -8.25 27.94 -10.61
CA HIS A 280 -9.39 28.83 -10.74
C HIS A 280 -9.66 29.05 -12.22
N GLN A 281 -10.93 29.07 -12.63
CA GLN A 281 -11.27 29.39 -14.02
C GLN A 281 -10.81 30.84 -14.34
N PRO A 282 -10.31 31.12 -15.55
CA PRO A 282 -10.17 30.23 -16.71
C PRO A 282 -8.77 29.61 -16.84
N TYR A 283 -8.08 29.32 -15.73
CA TYR A 283 -6.70 28.78 -15.77
C TYR A 283 -6.67 27.26 -15.79
N PHE A 284 -5.67 26.69 -16.47
CA PHE A 284 -5.46 25.24 -16.58
C PHE A 284 -3.97 24.86 -16.67
N GLY A 285 -3.71 23.55 -16.74
CA GLY A 285 -2.37 22.97 -16.67
C GLY A 285 -1.96 22.60 -15.24
N GLN A 286 -0.89 21.81 -15.13
CA GLN A 286 -0.44 21.19 -13.88
C GLN A 286 -0.10 22.17 -12.74
N SER A 287 0.19 23.44 -13.09
CA SER A 287 0.45 24.55 -12.17
C SER A 287 -0.39 25.79 -12.48
N CYS A 288 -1.53 25.65 -13.18
CA CYS A 288 -2.42 26.77 -13.55
C CYS A 288 -1.71 27.88 -14.34
N GLN A 289 -0.70 27.49 -15.12
CA GLN A 289 0.18 28.39 -15.86
C GLN A 289 -0.40 28.83 -17.21
N MET A 290 -1.43 28.14 -17.71
CA MET A 290 -2.12 28.48 -18.96
C MET A 290 -3.45 29.16 -18.63
N GLN A 291 -3.88 30.08 -19.49
CA GLN A 291 -5.17 30.76 -19.43
C GLN A 291 -5.98 30.37 -20.66
N GLU A 292 -7.26 30.07 -20.48
CA GLU A 292 -8.22 29.98 -21.57
C GLU A 292 -8.42 31.40 -22.10
N ASP A 293 -7.84 31.68 -23.27
CA ASP A 293 -8.01 32.96 -23.94
C ASP A 293 -9.47 33.09 -24.40
N SER A 294 -10.09 34.25 -24.14
CA SER A 294 -11.48 34.56 -24.53
C SER A 294 -11.66 34.80 -26.03
N PHE A 295 -10.83 34.17 -26.86
CA PHE A 295 -10.73 34.33 -28.31
C PHE A 295 -10.85 33.01 -29.09
N PHE A 296 -11.03 31.87 -28.41
CA PHE A 296 -11.44 30.64 -29.09
C PHE A 296 -12.89 30.81 -29.57
N SER A 297 -13.07 31.17 -30.85
CA SER A 297 -14.32 30.87 -31.54
C SER A 297 -14.52 29.35 -31.55
N ASP A 298 -15.77 28.88 -31.55
CA ASP A 298 -16.10 27.44 -31.57
C ASP A 298 -15.40 26.67 -32.72
N ASP A 299 -15.04 27.39 -33.79
CA ASP A 299 -14.25 26.93 -34.93
C ASP A 299 -12.90 26.29 -34.52
N ASP A 300 -12.21 26.89 -33.55
CA ASP A 300 -10.84 26.50 -33.19
C ASP A 300 -10.80 25.13 -32.49
N TYR A 301 -11.90 24.72 -31.86
CA TYR A 301 -12.10 23.37 -31.32
C TYR A 301 -12.23 22.32 -32.43
N MET A 302 -12.91 22.65 -33.53
CA MET A 302 -13.08 21.75 -34.70
C MET A 302 -11.77 21.49 -35.44
N CYS A 303 -10.76 22.33 -35.20
CA CYS A 303 -9.40 22.27 -35.75
C CYS A 303 -8.37 21.58 -34.83
N ARG A 304 -8.79 20.94 -33.73
CA ARG A 304 -7.91 20.16 -32.83
C ARG A 304 -8.24 18.66 -32.86
N SER A 305 -7.21 17.82 -32.79
CA SER A 305 -7.37 16.35 -32.76
C SER A 305 -7.72 15.80 -31.36
N ALA A 306 -7.49 16.58 -30.31
CA ALA A 306 -7.90 16.33 -28.92
C ALA A 306 -7.95 17.67 -28.15
N ALA A 307 -8.56 17.70 -26.96
CA ALA A 307 -8.71 18.92 -26.15
C ALA A 307 -7.37 19.63 -25.87
N ASP A 308 -6.31 18.88 -25.55
CA ASP A 308 -4.97 19.40 -25.29
C ASP A 308 -4.07 19.48 -26.55
N ALA A 309 -4.59 19.15 -27.74
CA ALA A 309 -3.81 19.16 -28.98
C ALA A 309 -3.69 20.59 -29.56
N PRO A 310 -2.56 20.93 -30.22
CA PRO A 310 -2.43 22.21 -30.92
C PRO A 310 -3.35 22.28 -32.14
N VAL A 311 -3.84 23.48 -32.43
CA VAL A 311 -4.66 23.80 -33.62
C VAL A 311 -3.91 23.39 -34.88
N CYS A 312 -4.56 22.63 -35.75
CA CYS A 312 -4.00 22.15 -37.02
C CYS A 312 -2.59 21.54 -36.87
N SER A 313 -2.33 20.83 -35.76
CA SER A 313 -1.04 20.23 -35.41
C SER A 313 0.15 21.21 -35.44
N GLY A 314 -0.11 22.52 -35.32
CA GLY A 314 0.89 23.59 -35.52
C GLY A 314 1.37 23.79 -36.98
N SER A 315 0.77 23.08 -37.94
CA SER A 315 1.18 23.02 -39.36
C SER A 315 0.16 23.60 -40.34
N GLY A 316 -0.77 24.42 -39.84
CA GLY A 316 -1.78 25.14 -40.63
C GLY A 316 -2.53 26.19 -39.82
N THR A 317 -3.45 26.89 -40.49
CA THR A 317 -4.36 27.87 -39.89
C THR A 317 -5.77 27.30 -39.84
N CYS A 318 -6.50 27.51 -38.73
CA CYS A 318 -7.93 27.20 -38.68
C CYS A 318 -8.74 28.31 -39.37
N ILE A 319 -9.61 27.94 -40.29
CA ILE A 319 -10.50 28.83 -41.05
C ILE A 319 -11.87 28.16 -41.11
N ASP A 320 -12.89 28.77 -40.48
CA ASP A 320 -14.29 28.31 -40.51
C ASP A 320 -14.44 26.81 -40.11
N GLY A 321 -13.76 26.44 -39.01
CA GLY A 321 -13.74 25.08 -38.45
C GLY A 321 -12.93 24.04 -39.24
N MET A 322 -12.15 24.46 -40.25
CA MET A 322 -11.31 23.60 -41.09
C MET A 322 -9.85 24.07 -41.15
N CYS A 323 -8.91 23.13 -41.19
CA CYS A 323 -7.49 23.44 -41.27
C CYS A 323 -6.99 23.67 -42.70
N GLU A 324 -6.47 24.87 -42.98
CA GLU A 324 -5.64 25.12 -44.17
C GLU A 324 -4.16 24.89 -43.83
N CYS A 325 -3.60 23.78 -44.34
CA CYS A 325 -2.22 23.40 -44.07
C CYS A 325 -1.20 24.25 -44.81
N PHE A 326 -0.12 24.63 -44.12
CA PHE A 326 0.96 25.43 -44.70
C PHE A 326 1.64 24.71 -45.87
N ARG A 327 1.96 25.47 -46.92
CA ARG A 327 2.69 24.96 -48.09
C ARG A 327 4.19 25.09 -47.83
N ARG A 328 4.97 24.04 -48.12
CA ARG A 328 6.44 24.07 -48.08
C ARG A 328 6.99 24.67 -49.38
N GLU A 329 8.25 25.10 -49.36
CA GLU A 329 8.96 25.61 -50.55
C GLU A 329 9.20 24.51 -51.60
N ASN A 330 9.44 23.27 -51.16
CA ASN A 330 9.50 22.11 -52.03
C ASN A 330 8.07 21.62 -52.35
N PRO A 331 7.60 21.65 -53.62
CA PRO A 331 6.25 21.23 -53.98
C PRO A 331 5.99 19.72 -53.85
N LYS A 332 7.01 18.92 -53.53
CA LYS A 332 6.85 17.50 -53.17
C LYS A 332 6.56 17.28 -51.68
N GLU A 333 6.96 18.21 -50.84
CA GLU A 333 6.76 18.13 -49.39
C GLU A 333 5.45 18.81 -49.01
N ARG A 334 4.53 18.11 -48.35
CA ARG A 334 3.21 18.68 -48.03
C ARG A 334 2.67 18.22 -46.68
N HIS A 335 2.19 19.19 -45.91
CA HIS A 335 1.31 18.97 -44.77
C HIS A 335 -0.11 18.64 -45.24
N SER A 336 -0.67 17.57 -44.69
CA SER A 336 -1.97 17.00 -45.08
C SER A 336 -2.65 16.34 -43.88
N GLY A 337 -3.86 15.83 -44.06
CA GLY A 337 -4.71 15.34 -42.96
C GLY A 337 -5.72 16.38 -42.51
N ARG A 338 -6.67 15.99 -41.64
CA ARG A 338 -7.77 16.87 -41.20
C ARG A 338 -7.28 18.01 -40.31
N PHE A 339 -6.20 17.76 -39.60
CA PHE A 339 -5.54 18.64 -38.64
C PHE A 339 -4.08 18.90 -39.05
N CYS A 340 -3.74 18.79 -40.34
CA CYS A 340 -2.38 18.93 -40.87
C CYS A 340 -1.32 18.03 -40.20
N GLU A 341 -1.75 16.88 -39.69
CA GLU A 341 -0.99 15.91 -38.90
C GLU A 341 -0.04 15.02 -39.72
N CYS A 342 -0.23 14.95 -41.04
CA CYS A 342 0.55 14.11 -41.95
C CYS A 342 1.58 14.93 -42.73
N GLU A 343 2.87 14.73 -42.41
CA GLU A 343 3.97 15.17 -43.27
C GLU A 343 4.24 14.12 -44.35
N GLN A 344 4.17 14.51 -45.62
CA GLN A 344 4.62 13.69 -46.75
C GLN A 344 5.92 14.29 -47.30
N LEU A 345 6.97 13.46 -47.37
CA LEU A 345 8.35 13.78 -47.77
C LEU A 345 8.67 13.24 -49.18
#